data_AF-A0A1V5WM69-F1
#
_entry.id   AF-A0A1V5WM69-F1
#
_cell.length_a   1.000
_cell.length_b   1.000
_cell.length_c   1.000
_cell.angle_alpha   90.00
_cell.angle_beta   90.00
_cell.angle_gamma   90.00
#
_symmetry.space_group_name_H-M   'P 1'
#
loop_
_entity.id
_entity.type
_entity.pdbx_description
1 polymer ?
#
loop_
_entity_poly.entity_id
_entity_poly.type
_entity_poly.pdbx_seq_one_letter_code
_entity_poly.pdbx_strand_id
1 'polypeptide(L)'
;MAILQVRDIDDRLYQHIKTSAKQRNRSISQEVITILEEHLNATNREYRNTTHEFLLMEGSWKDERPAAEIAADIRADRRNSRRFGYTDGFFD
;
A
#
# COMPACT_ATOMS: atom_id res chain seq x y z
N MET A 1 -6.60 -11.50 -25.75
CA MET A 1 -6.47 -12.00 -24.37
C MET A 1 -5.52 -13.17 -24.39
N ALA A 2 -4.33 -13.02 -23.81
CA ALA A 2 -3.42 -14.14 -23.60
C ALA A 2 -3.75 -14.79 -22.25
N ILE A 3 -3.79 -16.11 -22.20
CA ILE A 3 -3.97 -16.87 -20.96
C ILE A 3 -2.60 -17.45 -20.61
N LEU A 4 -2.05 -17.03 -19.47
CA LEU A 4 -0.83 -17.62 -18.93
C LEU A 4 -1.24 -18.75 -17.97
N GLN A 5 -0.84 -19.98 -18.29
CA GLN A 5 -0.98 -21.11 -17.39
C GLN A 5 0.35 -21.38 -16.72
N VAL A 6 0.38 -21.35 -15.39
CA VAL A 6 1.53 -21.76 -14.58
C VAL A 6 1.32 -23.22 -14.19
N ARG A 7 2.29 -24.08 -14.54
CA ARG A 7 2.30 -25.50 -14.17
C ARG A 7 3.18 -25.71 -12.95
N ASP A 8 2.86 -26.74 -12.17
CA ASP A 8 3.65 -27.21 -11.03
C ASP A 8 3.94 -26.12 -9.98
N ILE A 9 2.94 -25.28 -9.70
CA ILE A 9 3.04 -24.30 -8.62
C ILE A 9 3.05 -25.03 -7.28
N ASP A 10 4.03 -24.68 -6.43
CA ASP A 10 4.08 -25.19 -5.05
C ASP A 10 2.81 -24.77 -4.29
N ASP A 11 2.19 -25.72 -3.58
CA ASP A 11 0.94 -25.48 -2.85
C ASP A 11 1.08 -24.38 -1.81
N ARG A 12 2.24 -24.27 -1.13
CA ARG A 12 2.48 -23.22 -0.14
C ARG A 12 2.51 -21.86 -0.82
N LEU A 13 3.19 -21.77 -1.97
CA LEU A 13 3.21 -20.54 -2.77
C LEU A 13 1.80 -20.13 -3.21
N TYR A 14 0.99 -21.09 -3.68
CA TYR A 14 -0.40 -20.81 -4.03
C TYR A 14 -1.22 -20.29 -2.84
N GLN A 15 -1.05 -20.88 -1.63
CA GLN A 15 -1.73 -20.40 -0.42
C GLN A 15 -1.28 -18.99 -0.02
N HIS A 16 0.01 -18.67 -0.17
CA HIS A 16 0.52 -17.33 0.10
C HIS A 16 -0.11 -16.30 -0.84
N ILE A 17 -0.17 -16.59 -2.15
CA ILE A 17 -0.80 -15.69 -3.13
C ILE A 17 -2.29 -15.52 -2.81
N LYS A 18 -2.99 -16.61 -2.46
CA LYS A 18 -4.41 -16.56 -2.09
C LYS A 18 -4.65 -15.70 -0.85
N THR A 19 -3.77 -15.81 0.16
CA THR A 19 -3.85 -15.00 1.38
C THR A 19 -3.60 -13.52 1.07
N SER A 20 -2.57 -13.22 0.28
CA SER A 20 -2.26 -11.85 -0.19
C SER A 20 -3.43 -11.24 -0.96
N ALA A 21 -4.00 -11.98 -1.91
CA ALA A 21 -5.16 -11.55 -2.70
C ALA A 21 -6.37 -11.21 -1.80
N LYS A 22 -6.62 -12.02 -0.76
CA LYS A 22 -7.69 -11.75 0.22
C LYS A 22 -7.41 -10.47 1.02
N GLN A 23 -6.18 -10.27 1.49
CA GLN A 23 -5.80 -9.06 2.23
C GLN A 23 -5.94 -7.78 1.38
N ARG A 24 -5.65 -7.88 0.08
CA ARG A 24 -5.73 -6.76 -0.86
C ARG A 24 -7.10 -6.59 -1.52
N ASN A 25 -8.08 -7.43 -1.16
CA ASN A 25 -9.43 -7.47 -1.75
C ASN A 25 -9.42 -7.58 -3.29
N ARG A 26 -8.56 -8.45 -3.84
CA ARG A 26 -8.38 -8.68 -5.28
C ARG A 26 -8.61 -10.15 -5.63
N SER A 27 -8.90 -10.43 -6.90
CA SER A 27 -8.91 -11.81 -7.39
C SER A 27 -7.48 -12.36 -7.46
N ILE A 28 -7.32 -13.69 -7.39
CA ILE A 28 -5.99 -14.33 -7.48
C ILE A 28 -5.29 -13.97 -8.79
N SER A 29 -6.01 -13.98 -9.91
CA SER A 29 -5.44 -13.63 -11.22
C SER A 29 -4.97 -12.17 -11.26
N GLN A 30 -5.74 -11.24 -10.67
CA GLN A 30 -5.34 -9.84 -10.58
C GLN A 30 -4.11 -9.66 -9.68
N GLU A 31 -4.08 -10.36 -8.55
CA GLU A 31 -2.96 -10.32 -7.61
C GLU A 31 -1.67 -10.81 -8.27
N VAL A 32 -1.71 -11.92 -9.01
CA VAL A 32 -0.55 -12.42 -9.76
C VAL A 32 -0.08 -11.40 -10.79
N ILE A 33 -1.00 -10.77 -11.53
CA ILE A 33 -0.63 -9.71 -12.49
C ILE A 33 0.02 -8.54 -11.76
N THR A 34 -0.55 -8.07 -10.65
CA THR A 34 0.02 -6.97 -9.86
C THR A 34 1.43 -7.32 -9.37
N ILE A 35 1.65 -8.53 -8.85
CA ILE A 35 2.98 -8.97 -8.39
C ILE A 35 3.99 -8.91 -9.55
N LEU A 36 3.61 -9.37 -10.74
CA LEU A 36 4.47 -9.32 -11.93
C LEU A 36 4.75 -7.87 -12.36
N GLU A 37 3.72 -7.03 -12.41
CA GLU A 37 3.87 -5.59 -12.72
C GLU A 37 4.79 -4.90 -11.72
N GLU A 38 4.58 -5.11 -10.42
CA GLU A 38 5.41 -4.57 -9.34
C GLU A 38 6.86 -5.04 -9.47
N HIS A 39 7.09 -6.32 -9.73
CA HIS A 39 8.45 -6.86 -9.90
C HIS A 39 9.18 -6.27 -11.11
N LEU A 40 8.49 -6.18 -12.25
CA LEU A 40 9.04 -5.61 -13.48
C LEU A 40 9.30 -4.10 -13.33
N ASN A 41 8.41 -3.38 -12.65
CA ASN A 41 8.60 -1.96 -12.33
C ASN A 41 9.71 -1.75 -11.29
N ALA A 42 9.85 -2.66 -10.33
CA ALA A 42 10.89 -2.58 -9.30
C ALA A 42 12.29 -2.79 -9.86
N THR A 43 12.45 -3.61 -10.91
CA THR A 43 13.74 -3.80 -11.60
C THR A 43 14.24 -2.51 -12.26
N ASN A 44 13.34 -1.58 -12.59
CA ASN A 44 13.68 -0.26 -13.14
C ASN A 44 13.81 0.84 -12.06
N ARG A 45 13.46 0.53 -10.82
CA ARG A 45 13.91 1.32 -9.68
C ARG A 45 15.35 0.91 -9.44
N GLU A 46 16.30 1.73 -9.90
CA GLU A 46 17.61 1.79 -9.26
C GLU A 46 17.39 1.62 -7.77
N TYR A 47 18.11 0.69 -7.14
CA TYR A 47 18.04 0.41 -5.71
C TYR A 47 18.49 1.67 -4.98
N ARG A 48 17.61 2.67 -4.94
CA ARG A 48 17.81 3.94 -4.26
C ARG A 48 17.86 3.53 -2.82
N ASN A 49 19.09 3.53 -2.32
CA ASN A 49 19.41 3.14 -0.97
C ASN A 49 18.38 3.79 -0.05
N THR A 50 17.54 2.98 0.59
CA THR A 50 16.45 3.47 1.45
C THR A 50 16.98 4.44 2.51
N THR A 51 18.23 4.24 2.94
CA THR A 51 18.95 5.18 3.82
C THR A 51 19.18 6.53 3.17
N HIS A 52 19.53 6.58 1.88
CA HIS A 52 19.73 7.84 1.16
C HIS A 52 18.40 8.60 0.96
N GLU A 53 17.30 7.90 0.64
CA GLU A 53 15.98 8.55 0.59
C GLU A 53 15.55 9.07 1.98
N PHE A 54 15.79 8.30 3.04
CA PHE A 54 15.53 8.75 4.41
C PHE A 54 16.36 9.98 4.80
N LEU A 55 17.63 10.03 4.42
CA LEU A 55 18.49 11.20 4.62
C LEU A 55 18.02 12.40 3.80
N LEU A 56 17.53 12.22 2.58
CA LEU A 56 16.95 13.30 1.76
C LEU A 56 15.65 13.86 2.36
N MET A 57 14.91 13.06 3.12
CA MET A 57 13.73 13.51 3.87
C MET A 57 14.09 14.26 5.17
N GLU A 58 15.37 14.25 5.59
CA GLU A 58 15.80 15.03 6.74
C GLU A 58 15.61 16.52 6.46
N GLY A 59 14.74 17.17 7.23
CA GLY A 59 14.41 18.59 7.05
C GLY A 59 13.21 18.88 6.16
N SER A 60 12.61 17.88 5.49
CA SER A 60 11.33 18.08 4.76
C SER A 60 10.14 18.35 5.69
N TRP A 61 10.31 18.08 6.99
CA TRP A 61 9.31 18.29 8.03
C TRP A 61 9.48 19.61 8.80
N LYS A 62 10.36 20.51 8.34
CA LYS A 62 10.48 21.87 8.88
C LYS A 62 9.31 22.70 8.36
N ASP A 63 8.23 22.74 9.13
CA ASP A 63 7.10 23.66 8.90
C ASP A 63 7.38 24.95 9.69
N GLU A 64 7.19 26.10 9.04
CA GLU A 64 7.30 27.41 9.69
C GLU A 64 6.11 27.68 10.63
N ARG A 65 5.02 26.94 10.46
CA ARG A 65 3.82 27.06 11.29
C ARG A 65 4.06 26.48 12.68
N PRO A 66 3.56 27.13 13.75
CA PRO A 66 3.60 26.57 15.08
C PRO A 66 2.74 25.31 15.16
N ALA A 67 3.14 24.36 16.02
CA ALA A 67 2.46 23.07 16.19
C ALA A 67 0.95 23.20 16.50
N ALA A 68 0.54 24.28 17.17
CA ALA A 68 -0.86 24.55 17.47
C ALA A 68 -1.71 24.80 16.22
N GLU A 69 -1.15 25.49 15.22
CA GLU A 69 -1.83 25.82 13.96
C GLU A 69 -1.97 24.57 13.09
N ILE A 70 -0.90 23.77 12.97
CA ILE A 70 -0.92 22.48 12.26
C ILE A 70 -1.96 21.54 12.89
N ALA A 71 -2.02 21.48 14.22
CA ALA A 71 -2.99 20.64 14.91
C ALA A 71 -4.43 21.15 14.76
N ALA A 72 -4.65 22.45 14.62
CA ALA A 72 -5.97 23.03 14.36
C ALA A 72 -6.41 22.72 12.91
N ASP A 73 -5.51 22.90 11.95
CA ASP A 73 -5.71 22.61 10.53
C ASP A 73 -6.07 21.13 10.29
N ILE A 74 -5.28 20.21 10.84
CA ILE A 74 -5.56 18.76 10.80
C ILE A 74 -6.94 18.44 11.41
N ARG A 75 -7.33 19.11 12.49
CA ARG A 75 -8.66 18.88 13.10
C ARG A 75 -9.79 19.42 12.24
N ALA A 76 -9.59 20.57 11.58
CA ALA A 76 -10.57 21.18 10.69
C ALA A 76 -10.77 20.33 9.41
N ASP A 77 -9.70 19.77 8.87
CA ASP A 77 -9.72 18.93 7.66
C ASP A 77 -10.32 17.53 7.88
N ARG A 78 -10.56 17.12 9.14
CA ARG A 78 -11.25 15.87 9.43
C ARG A 78 -12.67 15.91 8.90
N ARG A 79 -12.88 15.34 7.71
CA ARG A 79 -14.21 15.06 7.19
C ARG A 79 -14.82 13.93 8.01
N ASN A 80 -15.88 14.25 8.73
CA ASN A 80 -16.70 13.28 9.46
C ASN A 80 -17.58 12.53 8.45
N SER A 81 -16.96 11.64 7.66
CA SER A 81 -17.68 10.87 6.65
C SER A 81 -18.52 9.81 7.34
N ARG A 82 -19.84 9.90 7.20
CA ARG A 82 -20.80 8.84 7.60
C ARG A 82 -20.73 7.58 6.73
N ARG A 83 -19.65 7.42 5.94
CA ARG A 83 -19.46 6.26 5.07
C ARG A 83 -19.39 4.95 5.87
N PHE A 84 -18.95 5.05 7.12
CA PHE A 84 -19.01 3.99 8.13
C PHE A 84 -20.06 4.39 9.18
N GLY A 85 -21.34 4.16 8.89
CA GLY A 85 -22.42 4.40 9.85
C GLY A 85 -22.50 3.32 10.93
N TYR A 86 -22.76 3.72 12.18
CA TYR A 86 -23.27 3.03 13.38
C TYR A 86 -22.79 1.62 13.79
N THR A 87 -21.98 0.94 12.99
CA THR A 87 -21.32 -0.32 13.35
C THR A 87 -19.83 -0.12 13.13
N ASP A 88 -19.07 -0.21 14.22
CA ASP A 88 -17.61 -0.18 14.26
C ASP A 88 -17.02 -1.09 13.17
N GLY A 89 -16.73 -0.51 12.02
CA GLY A 89 -16.27 -1.23 10.85
C GLY A 89 -14.80 -0.99 10.59
N PHE A 90 -13.92 -1.43 11.50
CA PHE A 90 -12.51 -1.72 11.17
C PHE A 90 -11.71 -2.46 12.26
N PHE A 91 -12.30 -2.75 13.43
CA PHE A 91 -11.66 -3.55 14.47
C PHE A 91 -12.60 -4.68 14.92
N ASP A 92 -12.73 -5.70 14.07
CA ASP A 92 -12.97 -7.09 14.47
C ASP A 92 -12.11 -7.99 13.56
#